data_AF-A0A831S4Q7-F1
#
_entry.id   AF-A0A831S4Q7-F1
#
_cell.length_a   1.000
_cell.length_b   1.000
_cell.length_c   1.000
_cell.angle_alpha   90.00
_cell.angle_beta   90.00
_cell.angle_gamma   90.00
#
_symmetry.space_group_name_H-M   'P 1'
#
loop_
_entity.id
_entity.type
_entity.pdbx_description
1 polymer ?
#
loop_
_entity_poly.entity_id
_entity_poly.type
_entity_poly.pdbx_seq_one_letter_code
_entity_poly.pdbx_strand_id
1 'polypeptide(L)'
;MNLQLYFAKGERYANKEKKIQEWIDQDKKRDQHLERVQMTSRCDKCDKEMELFQKDLRIDCEGKKKDYVECVFCCRDCWHFRIFHENGRERFVEKKLCPKCGGKLNCDIQKTKKKKVYQDSCVQCDWKDPDPLTIDLSKTKSKKKSKEDFERDRKKYCLAEKEGREYLESKSHLEGLSELFKRHDQENKEGTIYNKLKKLEKLNLAQLKKKLASACEKEKFTKLDFDKPLEDRGDLLVRFTLQDDKEDRGEHDSENALKKLVKQALSNTNWILMTEGISYKMGLLSGRLRGIEAEEKLLALIKKREKRLK
;
A
#
# COMPACT_ATOMS: atom_id res chain seq x y z
N MET A 1 -9.09 17.69 25.63
CA MET A 1 -9.48 17.63 24.20
C MET A 1 -9.03 16.27 23.65
N ASN A 2 -9.95 15.43 23.16
CA ASN A 2 -9.56 14.13 22.57
C ASN A 2 -9.07 14.38 21.14
N LEU A 3 -7.74 14.40 20.95
CA LEU A 3 -7.10 14.66 19.65
C LEU A 3 -7.54 13.65 18.58
N GLN A 4 -7.64 12.37 18.92
CA GLN A 4 -8.10 11.34 17.96
C GLN A 4 -9.51 11.64 17.45
N LEU A 5 -10.41 12.02 18.35
CA LEU A 5 -11.76 12.42 17.96
C LEU A 5 -11.74 13.67 17.09
N TYR A 6 -10.93 14.69 17.42
CA TYR A 6 -10.81 15.91 16.61
C TYR A 6 -10.37 15.60 15.17
N PHE A 7 -9.30 14.82 14.98
CA PHE A 7 -8.85 14.39 13.65
C PHE A 7 -9.93 13.56 12.92
N ALA A 8 -10.59 12.63 13.61
CA ALA A 8 -11.65 11.84 13.00
C ALA A 8 -12.84 12.70 12.53
N LYS A 9 -13.22 13.73 13.29
CA LYS A 9 -14.25 14.69 12.86
C LYS A 9 -13.78 15.52 11.66
N GLY A 10 -12.52 15.98 11.69
CA GLY A 10 -11.91 16.76 10.62
C GLY A 10 -11.87 16.00 9.30
N GLU A 11 -11.40 14.75 9.32
CA GLU A 11 -11.41 13.89 8.12
C GLU A 11 -12.83 13.63 7.60
N ARG A 12 -13.81 13.42 8.48
CA ARG A 12 -15.22 13.29 8.07
C ARG A 12 -15.76 14.57 7.45
N TYR A 13 -15.38 15.74 7.97
CA TYR A 13 -15.74 17.03 7.41
C TYR A 13 -15.14 17.21 6.02
N ALA A 14 -13.83 16.94 5.87
CA ALA A 14 -13.12 17.02 4.59
C ALA A 14 -13.75 16.13 3.50
N ASN A 15 -14.23 14.95 3.89
CA ASN A 15 -14.84 13.98 2.97
C ASN A 15 -16.37 14.05 2.91
N LYS A 16 -17.01 15.03 3.59
CA LYS A 16 -18.47 15.07 3.77
C LYS A 16 -19.22 15.08 2.44
N GLU A 17 -18.87 16.00 1.54
CA GLU A 17 -19.55 16.16 0.25
C GLU A 17 -19.38 14.92 -0.63
N LYS A 18 -18.14 14.43 -0.72
CA LYS A 18 -17.83 13.18 -1.42
C LYS A 18 -18.68 12.03 -0.88
N LYS A 19 -18.78 11.89 0.45
CA LYS A 19 -19.52 10.79 1.05
C LYS A 19 -21.02 10.88 0.83
N ILE A 20 -21.57 12.10 0.89
CA ILE A 20 -22.98 12.36 0.54
C ILE A 20 -23.23 12.00 -0.91
N GLN A 21 -22.36 12.40 -1.83
CA GLN A 21 -22.50 12.08 -3.25
C GLN A 21 -22.41 10.56 -3.50
N GLU A 22 -21.46 9.87 -2.87
CA GLU A 22 -21.36 8.40 -2.92
C GLU A 22 -22.66 7.72 -2.51
N TRP A 23 -23.29 8.18 -1.42
CA TRP A 23 -24.57 7.62 -0.96
C TRP A 23 -25.71 7.92 -1.93
N ILE A 24 -25.80 9.14 -2.44
CA ILE A 24 -26.79 9.52 -3.46
C ILE A 24 -26.64 8.64 -4.70
N ASP A 25 -25.41 8.45 -5.18
CA ASP A 25 -25.14 7.66 -6.38
C ASP A 25 -25.43 6.17 -6.17
N GLN A 26 -25.16 5.65 -4.96
CA GLN A 26 -25.51 4.28 -4.58
C GLN A 26 -27.03 4.07 -4.55
N ASP A 27 -27.78 4.97 -3.91
CA ASP A 27 -29.24 4.87 -3.87
C ASP A 27 -29.85 5.01 -5.27
N LYS A 28 -29.37 5.97 -6.09
CA LYS A 28 -29.82 6.08 -7.49
C LYS A 28 -29.57 4.81 -8.29
N LYS A 29 -28.42 4.16 -8.11
CA LYS A 29 -28.13 2.87 -8.78
C LYS A 29 -29.08 1.76 -8.32
N ARG A 30 -29.41 1.74 -7.03
CA ARG A 30 -30.35 0.78 -6.44
C ARG A 30 -31.78 1.00 -6.96
N ASP A 31 -32.24 2.24 -6.99
CA ASP A 31 -33.55 2.60 -7.54
C ASP A 31 -33.65 2.22 -9.02
N GLN A 32 -32.65 2.59 -9.82
CA GLN A 32 -32.60 2.22 -11.23
C GLN A 32 -32.54 0.70 -11.43
N HIS A 33 -31.80 -0.02 -10.59
CA HIS A 33 -31.73 -1.47 -10.65
C HIS A 33 -33.08 -2.11 -10.35
N LEU A 34 -33.75 -1.63 -9.30
CA LEU A 34 -35.11 -2.02 -8.97
C LEU A 34 -36.04 -1.75 -10.15
N GLU A 35 -36.08 -0.54 -10.71
CA GLU A 35 -36.94 -0.19 -11.85
C GLU A 35 -36.70 -1.07 -13.09
N ARG A 36 -35.44 -1.33 -13.44
CA ARG A 36 -35.08 -2.10 -14.66
C ARG A 36 -35.53 -3.56 -14.64
N VAL A 37 -35.62 -4.19 -13.47
CA VAL A 37 -36.02 -5.60 -13.38
C VAL A 37 -37.51 -5.74 -13.71
N GLN A 38 -37.82 -6.13 -14.94
CA GLN A 38 -39.19 -6.44 -15.36
C GLN A 38 -39.32 -7.94 -15.55
N MET A 39 -40.35 -8.52 -14.95
CA MET A 39 -40.61 -9.95 -14.99
C MET A 39 -42.10 -10.18 -15.12
N THR A 40 -42.45 -11.27 -15.78
CA THR A 40 -43.82 -11.81 -15.84
C THR A 40 -43.78 -13.28 -15.43
N SER A 41 -44.90 -13.81 -14.97
CA SER A 41 -45.02 -15.20 -14.55
C SER A 41 -46.42 -15.72 -14.80
N ARG A 42 -46.55 -17.04 -14.98
CA ARG A 42 -47.82 -17.75 -15.02
C ARG A 42 -48.00 -18.64 -13.80
N CYS A 43 -49.25 -18.86 -13.41
CA CYS A 43 -49.57 -19.75 -12.31
C CYS A 43 -49.38 -21.21 -12.74
N ASP A 44 -48.63 -21.97 -11.97
CA ASP A 44 -48.42 -23.41 -12.17
C ASP A 44 -49.69 -24.25 -11.96
N LYS A 45 -50.71 -23.73 -11.28
CA LYS A 45 -51.97 -24.44 -11.03
C LYS A 45 -53.05 -24.22 -12.09
N CYS A 46 -53.17 -23.01 -12.62
CA CYS A 46 -54.25 -22.64 -13.54
C CYS A 46 -53.78 -22.04 -14.86
N ASP A 47 -52.46 -21.94 -15.07
CA ASP A 47 -51.78 -21.40 -16.27
C ASP A 47 -52.15 -19.96 -16.67
N LYS A 48 -52.85 -19.23 -15.79
CA LYS A 48 -53.17 -17.81 -15.97
C LYS A 48 -51.97 -16.93 -15.63
N GLU A 49 -51.91 -15.76 -16.28
CA GLU A 49 -50.92 -14.74 -15.96
C GLU A 49 -51.06 -14.26 -14.51
N MET A 50 -49.93 -14.09 -13.83
CA MET A 50 -49.89 -13.66 -12.44
C MET A 50 -49.56 -12.17 -12.36
N GLU A 51 -50.14 -11.50 -11.37
CA GLU A 51 -49.86 -10.09 -11.09
C GLU A 51 -48.62 -9.96 -10.20
N LEU A 52 -47.77 -8.98 -10.49
CA LEU A 52 -46.67 -8.61 -9.60
C LEU A 52 -47.23 -8.01 -8.30
N PHE A 53 -47.16 -8.78 -7.23
CA PHE A 53 -47.70 -8.40 -5.93
C PHE A 53 -46.72 -7.56 -5.11
N GLN A 54 -45.43 -7.91 -5.15
CA GLN A 54 -44.39 -7.21 -4.42
C GLN A 54 -43.06 -7.31 -5.18
N LYS A 55 -42.27 -6.25 -5.11
CA LYS A 55 -40.96 -6.16 -5.74
C LYS A 55 -40.01 -5.44 -4.79
N ASP A 56 -39.09 -6.20 -4.22
CA ASP A 56 -38.17 -5.71 -3.19
C ASP A 56 -36.72 -5.78 -3.68
N LEU A 57 -35.94 -4.75 -3.35
CA LEU A 57 -34.49 -4.83 -3.41
C LEU A 57 -33.97 -5.49 -2.13
N ARG A 58 -33.31 -6.64 -2.27
CA ARG A 58 -32.60 -7.31 -1.18
C ARG A 58 -31.18 -6.74 -1.10
N ILE A 59 -30.96 -5.87 -0.12
CA ILE A 59 -29.67 -5.22 0.13
C ILE A 59 -28.81 -6.10 1.04
N ASP A 60 -27.55 -6.32 0.66
CA ASP A 60 -26.59 -6.95 1.57
C ASP A 60 -25.91 -5.92 2.47
N CYS A 61 -26.33 -5.88 3.74
CA CYS A 61 -25.75 -5.00 4.75
C CYS A 61 -24.29 -5.36 5.09
N GLU A 62 -23.83 -6.58 4.81
CA GLU A 62 -22.45 -7.02 5.07
C GLU A 62 -21.50 -6.79 3.87
N GLY A 63 -22.05 -6.46 2.69
CA GLY A 63 -21.28 -6.21 1.46
C GLY A 63 -20.55 -7.43 0.89
N LYS A 64 -20.94 -8.64 1.26
CA LYS A 64 -20.36 -9.92 0.79
C LYS A 64 -21.04 -10.42 -0.48
N LYS A 65 -22.30 -10.04 -0.71
CA LYS A 65 -23.16 -10.42 -1.82
C LYS A 65 -23.62 -9.18 -2.57
N LYS A 66 -23.94 -9.35 -3.85
CA LYS A 66 -24.57 -8.29 -4.64
C LYS A 66 -26.02 -8.12 -4.19
N ASP A 67 -26.46 -6.87 -4.14
CA ASP A 67 -27.87 -6.54 -4.05
C ASP A 67 -28.61 -7.19 -5.23
N TYR A 68 -29.81 -7.70 -5.01
CA TYR A 68 -30.63 -8.34 -6.05
C TYR A 68 -32.10 -8.04 -5.84
N VAL A 69 -32.89 -8.07 -6.90
CA VAL A 69 -34.34 -7.90 -6.84
C VAL A 69 -35.04 -9.23 -6.63
N GLU A 70 -36.03 -9.25 -5.73
CA GLU A 70 -36.96 -10.36 -5.52
C GLU A 70 -38.36 -9.91 -5.92
N CYS A 71 -38.99 -10.65 -6.85
CA CYS A 71 -40.35 -10.40 -7.32
C CYS A 71 -41.29 -11.48 -6.80
N VAL A 72 -42.35 -11.08 -6.12
CA VAL A 72 -43.44 -11.95 -5.66
C VAL A 72 -44.63 -11.76 -6.58
N PHE A 73 -45.07 -12.84 -7.21
CA PHE A 73 -46.25 -12.86 -8.07
C PHE A 73 -47.41 -13.54 -7.36
N CYS A 74 -48.62 -13.02 -7.55
CA CYS A 74 -49.86 -13.58 -7.03
C CYS A 74 -50.83 -13.88 -8.19
N CYS A 75 -51.38 -15.09 -8.21
CA CYS A 75 -52.49 -15.42 -9.08
C CYS A 75 -53.81 -14.98 -8.41
N ARG A 76 -54.55 -14.07 -9.05
CA ARG A 76 -55.81 -13.54 -8.48
C ARG A 76 -56.92 -14.57 -8.37
N ASP A 77 -56.95 -15.58 -9.24
CA ASP A 77 -58.01 -16.60 -9.22
C ASP A 77 -57.82 -17.63 -8.10
N CYS A 78 -56.59 -18.11 -7.89
CA CYS A 78 -56.32 -19.21 -6.94
C CYS A 78 -55.53 -18.77 -5.71
N TRP A 79 -55.19 -17.48 -5.61
CA TRP A 79 -54.40 -16.89 -4.54
C TRP A 79 -53.07 -17.63 -4.29
N HIS A 80 -52.50 -18.19 -5.36
CA HIS A 80 -51.21 -18.86 -5.31
C HIS A 80 -50.08 -17.85 -5.54
N PHE A 81 -49.01 -17.96 -4.75
CA PHE A 81 -47.86 -17.06 -4.80
C PHE A 81 -46.62 -17.79 -5.28
N ARG A 82 -45.85 -17.12 -6.14
CA ARG A 82 -44.54 -17.57 -6.62
C ARG A 82 -43.53 -16.46 -6.40
N ILE A 83 -42.32 -16.82 -5.98
CA ILE A 83 -41.25 -15.87 -5.66
C ILE A 83 -40.10 -16.12 -6.62
N PHE A 84 -39.63 -15.09 -7.31
CA PHE A 84 -38.52 -15.19 -8.23
C PHE A 84 -37.41 -14.23 -7.85
N HIS A 85 -36.18 -14.69 -8.01
CA HIS A 85 -35.02 -13.83 -8.10
C HIS A 85 -34.98 -13.16 -9.48
N GLU A 86 -34.33 -12.00 -9.57
CA GLU A 86 -34.15 -11.24 -10.82
C GLU A 86 -33.55 -12.02 -12.00
N ASN A 87 -32.87 -13.14 -11.74
CA ASN A 87 -32.32 -14.03 -12.76
C ASN A 87 -33.33 -15.08 -13.27
N GLY A 88 -34.60 -14.99 -12.87
CA GLY A 88 -35.65 -15.92 -13.26
C GLY A 88 -35.70 -17.20 -12.42
N ARG A 89 -34.77 -17.42 -11.48
CA ARG A 89 -34.83 -18.61 -10.61
C ARG A 89 -35.94 -18.45 -9.59
N GLU A 90 -36.81 -19.45 -9.54
CA GLU A 90 -37.85 -19.51 -8.53
C GLU A 90 -37.26 -19.90 -7.17
N ARG A 91 -37.69 -19.17 -6.14
CA ARG A 91 -37.41 -19.47 -4.75
C ARG A 91 -38.56 -20.26 -4.18
N PHE A 92 -38.31 -21.53 -3.90
CA PHE A 92 -39.26 -22.37 -3.18
C PHE A 92 -39.11 -22.13 -1.69
N VAL A 93 -40.20 -21.73 -1.04
CA VAL A 93 -40.28 -21.77 0.42
C VAL A 93 -40.50 -23.23 0.80
N GLU A 94 -39.49 -23.85 1.42
CA GLU A 94 -39.60 -25.22 1.92
C GLU A 94 -40.81 -25.35 2.85
N LYS A 95 -41.62 -26.39 2.60
CA LYS A 95 -42.77 -26.68 3.45
C LYS A 95 -42.23 -27.14 4.80
N LYS A 96 -42.61 -26.45 5.88
CA LYS A 96 -42.33 -26.94 7.22
C LYS A 96 -43.14 -28.21 7.47
N LEU A 97 -42.44 -29.30 7.77
CA LEU A 97 -43.03 -30.60 8.10
C LEU A 97 -42.88 -30.88 9.59
N CYS A 98 -43.81 -31.64 10.15
CA CYS A 98 -43.81 -32.01 11.55
C CYS A 98 -42.63 -32.93 11.85
N PRO A 99 -41.80 -32.62 12.86
CA PRO A 99 -40.63 -33.44 13.19
C PRO A 99 -41.02 -34.85 13.70
N LYS A 100 -42.22 -35.02 14.27
CA LYS A 100 -42.69 -36.33 14.75
C LYS A 100 -43.22 -37.27 13.67
N CYS A 101 -43.93 -36.76 12.66
CA CYS A 101 -44.70 -37.60 11.72
C CYS A 101 -44.56 -37.20 10.25
N GLY A 102 -43.82 -36.14 9.92
CA GLY A 102 -43.68 -35.64 8.56
C GLY A 102 -44.92 -34.94 7.99
N GLY A 103 -46.01 -34.82 8.76
CA GLY A 103 -47.24 -34.13 8.37
C GLY A 103 -47.03 -32.63 8.14
N LYS A 104 -47.93 -31.98 7.40
CA LYS A 104 -47.90 -30.51 7.24
C LYS A 104 -48.09 -29.81 8.58
N LEU A 105 -47.43 -28.67 8.77
CA LEU A 105 -47.65 -27.79 9.91
C LEU A 105 -48.62 -26.65 9.53
N ASN A 106 -49.48 -26.27 10.47
CA ASN A 106 -50.24 -25.03 10.45
C ASN A 106 -49.57 -24.01 11.38
N CYS A 107 -49.62 -22.73 11.02
CA CYS A 107 -49.03 -21.65 11.82
C CYS A 107 -50.13 -20.68 12.29
N ASP A 108 -50.39 -20.68 13.58
CA ASP A 108 -51.35 -19.77 14.20
C ASP A 108 -50.65 -18.51 14.68
N ILE A 109 -51.19 -17.35 14.31
CA ILE A 109 -50.62 -16.05 14.66
C ILE A 109 -51.44 -15.41 15.77
N GLN A 110 -50.86 -15.35 16.97
CA GLN A 110 -51.45 -14.64 18.11
C GLN A 110 -50.80 -13.27 18.25
N LYS A 111 -51.57 -12.20 18.02
CA LYS A 111 -51.10 -10.83 18.13
C LYS A 111 -51.69 -10.13 19.35
N THR A 112 -50.82 -9.59 20.19
CA THR A 112 -51.19 -8.70 21.31
C THR A 112 -50.53 -7.33 21.13
N LYS A 113 -50.86 -6.34 21.96
CA LYS A 113 -50.18 -5.03 21.96
C LYS A 113 -48.68 -5.12 22.27
N LYS A 114 -48.24 -6.15 23.01
CA LYS A 114 -46.87 -6.28 23.52
C LYS A 114 -46.03 -7.30 22.74
N LYS A 115 -46.65 -8.29 22.09
CA LYS A 115 -45.95 -9.36 21.37
C LYS A 115 -46.77 -9.94 20.24
N LYS A 116 -46.10 -10.52 19.25
CA LYS A 116 -46.68 -11.36 18.19
C LYS A 116 -46.05 -12.75 18.29
N VAL A 117 -46.86 -13.78 18.48
CA VAL A 117 -46.42 -15.17 18.62
C VAL A 117 -46.87 -15.94 17.38
N TYR A 118 -45.96 -16.69 16.78
CA TYR A 118 -46.22 -17.63 15.69
C TYR A 118 -46.09 -19.04 16.26
N GLN A 119 -47.21 -19.75 16.35
CA GLN A 119 -47.27 -21.08 16.91
C GLN A 119 -47.45 -22.10 15.79
N ASP A 120 -46.43 -22.91 15.53
CA ASP A 120 -46.56 -24.03 14.61
C ASP A 120 -47.19 -25.23 15.35
N SER A 121 -48.13 -25.91 14.68
CA SER A 121 -48.80 -27.12 15.17
C SER A 121 -49.05 -28.11 14.03
N CYS A 122 -48.99 -29.41 14.32
CA CYS A 122 -49.23 -30.43 13.32
C CYS A 122 -50.73 -30.64 13.08
N VAL A 123 -51.12 -30.79 11.81
CA VAL A 123 -52.53 -31.07 11.46
C VAL A 123 -52.87 -32.57 11.60
N GLN A 124 -51.86 -33.45 11.72
CA GLN A 124 -52.02 -34.92 11.76
C GLN A 124 -51.75 -35.55 13.12
N CYS A 125 -50.98 -34.89 13.99
CA CYS A 125 -50.70 -35.38 15.33
C CYS A 125 -50.75 -34.25 16.36
N ASP A 126 -50.52 -34.58 17.61
CA ASP A 126 -50.57 -33.68 18.76
C ASP A 126 -49.36 -32.75 18.92
N TRP A 127 -48.41 -32.79 17.97
CA TRP A 127 -47.20 -31.99 18.06
C TRP A 127 -47.50 -30.49 17.94
N LYS A 128 -46.93 -29.72 18.86
CA LYS A 128 -46.87 -28.25 18.84
C LYS A 128 -45.44 -27.82 19.07
N ASP A 129 -45.03 -26.73 18.44
CA ASP A 129 -43.72 -26.14 18.62
C ASP A 129 -43.51 -25.77 20.10
N PRO A 130 -42.53 -26.37 20.80
CA PRO A 130 -42.25 -26.07 22.20
C PRO A 130 -41.63 -24.67 22.38
N ASP A 131 -41.07 -24.06 21.34
CA ASP A 131 -40.46 -22.72 21.39
C ASP A 131 -40.99 -21.82 20.26
N PRO A 132 -42.26 -21.37 20.36
CA PRO A 132 -42.89 -20.60 19.30
C PRO A 132 -42.20 -19.25 19.11
N LEU A 133 -41.95 -18.90 17.85
CA LEU A 133 -41.34 -17.63 17.49
C LEU A 133 -42.15 -16.45 18.06
N THR A 134 -41.55 -15.76 19.02
CA THR A 134 -42.17 -14.62 19.71
C THR A 134 -41.44 -13.33 19.37
N ILE A 135 -42.11 -12.43 18.66
CA ILE A 135 -41.63 -11.08 18.37
C ILE A 135 -42.13 -10.15 19.46
N ASP A 136 -41.21 -9.60 20.25
CA ASP A 136 -41.50 -8.57 21.25
C ASP A 136 -41.78 -7.21 20.58
N LEU A 137 -43.04 -6.77 20.65
CA LEU A 137 -43.50 -5.49 20.11
C LEU A 137 -43.37 -4.35 21.11
N SER A 138 -43.05 -4.63 22.38
CA SER A 138 -42.88 -3.60 23.40
C SER A 138 -41.62 -2.76 23.19
N LYS A 139 -40.58 -3.36 22.58
CA LYS A 139 -39.31 -2.71 22.24
C LYS A 139 -39.34 -1.95 20.91
N THR A 140 -40.40 -2.09 20.10
CA THR A 140 -40.51 -1.46 18.77
C THR A 140 -40.76 0.04 18.85
N LYS A 141 -41.14 0.55 20.03
CA LYS A 141 -40.91 1.96 20.37
C LYS A 141 -39.43 2.14 20.69
N SER A 142 -38.58 2.10 19.66
CA SER A 142 -37.28 2.75 19.76
C SER A 142 -37.57 4.13 20.35
N LYS A 143 -36.95 4.48 21.48
CA LYS A 143 -36.99 5.85 21.98
C LYS A 143 -36.54 6.70 20.79
N LYS A 144 -37.48 7.37 20.11
CA LYS A 144 -37.13 8.35 19.08
C LYS A 144 -36.13 9.25 19.79
N LYS A 145 -34.86 9.17 19.39
CA LYS A 145 -33.83 10.06 19.94
C LYS A 145 -34.42 11.45 19.89
N SER A 146 -34.51 12.11 21.04
CA SER A 146 -35.14 13.42 21.05
C SER A 146 -34.33 14.33 20.13
N LYS A 147 -34.95 15.40 19.63
CA LYS A 147 -34.22 16.42 18.87
C LYS A 147 -32.99 16.93 19.65
N GLU A 148 -33.10 16.96 20.97
CA GLU A 148 -32.03 17.33 21.90
C GLU A 148 -30.88 16.33 21.89
N ASP A 149 -31.17 15.02 21.88
CA ASP A 149 -30.15 13.97 21.76
C ASP A 149 -29.37 14.08 20.45
N PHE A 150 -30.07 14.38 19.34
CA PHE A 150 -29.46 14.60 18.04
C PHE A 150 -28.54 15.82 18.04
N GLU A 151 -28.99 16.96 18.55
CA GLU A 151 -28.15 18.18 18.60
C GLU A 151 -26.95 18.01 19.52
N ARG A 152 -27.11 17.27 20.63
CA ARG A 152 -26.00 16.91 21.52
C ARG A 152 -24.98 16.03 20.80
N ASP A 153 -25.42 14.98 20.11
CA ASP A 153 -24.55 14.09 19.33
C ASP A 153 -23.88 14.85 18.17
N ARG A 154 -24.60 15.74 17.47
CA ARG A 154 -24.07 16.57 16.39
C ARG A 154 -22.93 17.47 16.88
N LYS A 155 -23.14 18.22 17.98
CA LYS A 155 -22.07 19.03 18.59
C LYS A 155 -20.90 18.16 19.05
N LYS A 156 -21.19 16.97 19.57
CA LYS A 156 -20.17 16.04 20.05
C LYS A 156 -19.36 15.38 18.93
N TYR A 157 -19.94 15.10 17.76
CA TYR A 157 -19.33 14.24 16.72
C TYR A 157 -19.14 14.91 15.36
N CYS A 158 -19.62 16.14 15.16
CA CYS A 158 -19.38 16.94 13.97
C CYS A 158 -18.56 18.18 14.34
N LEU A 159 -17.80 18.71 13.39
CA LEU A 159 -17.24 20.05 13.49
C LEU A 159 -18.28 21.06 13.04
N ALA A 160 -18.24 22.25 13.65
CA ALA A 160 -18.90 23.41 13.08
C ALA A 160 -18.18 23.83 11.78
N GLU A 161 -18.87 24.58 10.94
CA GLU A 161 -18.34 25.04 9.65
C GLU A 161 -16.99 25.77 9.78
N LYS A 162 -16.86 26.65 10.79
CA LYS A 162 -15.62 27.38 11.05
C LYS A 162 -14.48 26.45 11.46
N GLU A 163 -14.72 25.57 12.43
CA GLU A 163 -13.73 24.59 12.91
C GLU A 163 -13.30 23.61 11.81
N GLY A 164 -14.23 23.25 10.93
CA GLY A 164 -13.96 22.41 9.76
C GLY A 164 -13.02 23.08 8.76
N ARG A 165 -13.21 24.37 8.47
CA ARG A 165 -12.29 25.15 7.62
C ARG A 165 -10.89 25.27 8.23
N GLU A 166 -10.81 25.60 9.52
CA GLU A 166 -9.54 25.68 10.25
C GLU A 166 -8.78 24.34 10.21
N TYR A 167 -9.51 23.22 10.31
CA TYR A 167 -8.93 21.89 10.17
C TYR A 167 -8.34 21.64 8.77
N LEU A 168 -9.06 22.01 7.71
CA LEU A 168 -8.61 21.84 6.32
C LEU A 168 -7.35 22.66 6.04
N GLU A 169 -7.31 23.91 6.50
CA GLU A 169 -6.13 24.78 6.39
C GLU A 169 -4.93 24.18 7.12
N SER A 170 -5.14 23.76 8.38
CA SER A 170 -4.11 23.11 9.18
C SER A 170 -3.59 21.83 8.54
N LYS A 171 -4.48 21.01 7.97
CA LYS A 171 -4.12 19.78 7.24
C LYS A 171 -3.28 20.10 6.01
N SER A 172 -3.68 21.07 5.20
CA SER A 172 -2.92 21.52 4.02
C SER A 172 -1.52 22.00 4.38
N HIS A 173 -1.38 22.79 5.46
CA HIS A 173 -0.06 23.21 5.95
C HIS A 173 0.82 22.04 6.38
N LEU A 174 0.26 21.06 7.10
CA LEU A 174 1.01 19.87 7.53
C LEU A 174 1.42 18.99 6.34
N GLU A 175 0.55 18.82 5.35
CA GLU A 175 0.87 18.10 4.12
C GLU A 175 1.98 18.80 3.33
N GLY A 176 1.91 20.13 3.19
CA GLY A 176 2.95 20.94 2.56
C GLY A 176 4.30 20.84 3.28
N LEU A 177 4.31 20.89 4.61
CA LEU A 177 5.53 20.69 5.40
C LEU A 177 6.09 19.27 5.22
N SER A 178 5.23 18.25 5.21
CA SER A 178 5.64 16.85 4.98
C SER A 178 6.30 16.68 3.61
N GLU A 179 5.77 17.31 2.57
CA GLU A 179 6.38 17.30 1.24
C GLU A 179 7.74 18.00 1.23
N LEU A 180 7.87 19.15 1.89
CA LEU A 180 9.16 19.85 2.00
C LEU A 180 10.22 18.97 2.67
N PHE A 181 9.88 18.30 3.78
CA PHE A 181 10.78 17.36 4.43
C PHE A 181 11.16 16.18 3.52
N LYS A 182 10.21 15.62 2.76
CA LYS A 182 10.49 14.55 1.80
C LYS A 182 11.44 15.01 0.69
N ARG A 183 11.25 16.21 0.14
CA ARG A 183 12.14 16.79 -0.88
C ARG A 183 13.55 16.99 -0.31
N HIS A 184 13.66 17.57 0.88
CA HIS A 184 14.94 17.75 1.55
C HIS A 184 15.65 16.41 1.84
N ASP A 185 14.91 15.39 2.28
CA ASP A 185 15.47 14.05 2.49
C ASP A 185 15.92 13.37 1.19
N GLN A 186 15.18 13.56 0.09
CA GLN A 186 15.54 13.06 -1.23
C GLN A 186 16.81 13.75 -1.76
N GLU A 187 16.89 15.08 -1.67
CA GLU A 187 18.10 15.86 -2.02
C GLU A 187 19.33 15.40 -1.22
N ASN A 188 19.15 15.03 0.05
CA ASN A 188 20.21 14.50 0.89
C ASN A 188 20.59 13.05 0.57
N LYS A 189 19.62 12.22 0.13
CA LYS A 189 19.83 10.80 -0.19
C LYS A 189 20.35 10.56 -1.61
N GLU A 190 20.02 11.43 -2.58
CA GLU A 190 20.34 11.23 -4.01
C GLU A 190 21.70 11.76 -4.47
N GLY A 191 22.54 12.29 -3.58
CA GLY A 191 23.96 12.43 -3.88
C GLY A 191 24.32 13.71 -4.62
N THR A 192 24.58 14.75 -3.85
CA THR A 192 25.52 15.75 -4.32
C THR A 192 26.90 15.10 -4.44
N ILE A 193 27.58 15.33 -5.57
CA ILE A 193 28.99 14.96 -5.78
C ILE A 193 29.84 15.51 -4.61
N TYR A 194 29.40 16.61 -3.99
CA TYR A 194 29.93 17.18 -2.75
C TYR A 194 29.89 16.24 -1.54
N ASN A 195 28.84 15.45 -1.34
CA ASN A 195 28.81 14.45 -0.25
C ASN A 195 29.83 13.33 -0.49
N LYS A 196 30.06 12.94 -1.75
CA LYS A 196 31.13 11.99 -2.11
C LYS A 196 32.51 12.62 -1.95
N LEU A 197 32.66 13.90 -2.27
CA LEU A 197 33.89 14.67 -2.01
C LEU A 197 34.23 14.71 -0.52
N LYS A 198 33.24 14.96 0.35
CA LYS A 198 33.42 14.93 1.81
C LYS A 198 33.87 13.56 2.34
N LYS A 199 33.46 12.47 1.67
CA LYS A 199 33.84 11.09 2.02
C LYS A 199 35.11 10.59 1.34
N LEU A 200 35.71 11.38 0.45
CA LEU A 200 36.93 11.02 -0.27
C LEU A 200 38.13 11.08 0.68
N GLU A 201 38.93 10.01 0.74
CA GLU A 201 40.15 10.00 1.55
C GLU A 201 41.22 10.87 0.90
N LYS A 202 41.55 12.01 1.54
CA LYS A 202 42.67 12.87 1.15
C LYS A 202 43.95 12.38 1.82
N LEU A 203 44.69 11.53 1.13
CA LEU A 203 45.94 10.95 1.63
C LEU A 203 47.11 11.87 1.31
N ASN A 204 48.00 12.07 2.28
CA ASN A 204 49.33 12.61 2.03
C ASN A 204 50.29 11.50 1.53
N LEU A 205 51.52 11.87 1.16
CA LEU A 205 52.50 10.94 0.57
C LEU A 205 52.86 9.77 1.49
N ALA A 206 53.00 10.01 2.79
CA ALA A 206 53.32 8.97 3.77
C ALA A 206 52.16 7.97 3.94
N GLN A 207 50.92 8.48 4.01
CA GLN A 207 49.71 7.67 4.09
C GLN A 207 49.50 6.86 2.79
N LEU A 208 49.79 7.46 1.64
CA LEU A 208 49.76 6.77 0.34
C LEU A 208 50.76 5.62 0.31
N LYS A 209 52.03 5.85 0.71
CA LYS A 209 53.07 4.82 0.73
C LYS A 209 52.64 3.64 1.61
N LYS A 210 52.12 3.92 2.81
CA LYS A 210 51.61 2.89 3.73
C LYS A 210 50.45 2.09 3.14
N LYS A 211 49.47 2.77 2.52
CA LYS A 211 48.29 2.12 1.94
C LYS A 211 48.66 1.22 0.75
N LEU A 212 49.55 1.69 -0.12
CA LEU A 212 50.00 0.91 -1.27
C LEU A 212 50.93 -0.24 -0.87
N ALA A 213 51.86 -0.04 0.06
CA ALA A 213 52.72 -1.12 0.56
C ALA A 213 51.88 -2.27 1.13
N SER A 214 50.89 -1.96 1.98
CA SER A 214 49.99 -2.97 2.56
C SER A 214 49.14 -3.70 1.51
N ALA A 215 48.76 -3.03 0.41
CA ALA A 215 48.05 -3.68 -0.68
C ALA A 215 49.00 -4.57 -1.50
N CYS A 216 50.19 -4.08 -1.85
CA CYS A 216 51.19 -4.74 -2.67
C CYS A 216 51.78 -6.00 -2.02
N GLU A 217 52.07 -5.96 -0.72
CA GLU A 217 52.66 -7.09 0.02
C GLU A 217 51.79 -8.36 -0.07
N LYS A 218 50.46 -8.22 -0.09
CA LYS A 218 49.52 -9.35 -0.20
C LYS A 218 49.65 -10.09 -1.53
N GLU A 219 50.07 -9.40 -2.59
CA GLU A 219 50.25 -9.96 -3.94
C GLU A 219 51.72 -10.24 -4.27
N LYS A 220 52.60 -10.26 -3.25
CA LYS A 220 54.06 -10.44 -3.36
C LYS A 220 54.78 -9.38 -4.19
N PHE A 221 54.22 -8.16 -4.24
CA PHE A 221 54.95 -7.00 -4.73
C PHE A 221 55.66 -6.32 -3.57
N THR A 222 56.99 -6.28 -3.60
CA THR A 222 57.82 -5.83 -2.47
C THR A 222 58.69 -4.62 -2.85
N LYS A 223 59.37 -4.05 -1.84
CA LYS A 223 60.28 -2.91 -1.99
C LYS A 223 59.67 -1.71 -2.73
N LEU A 224 58.43 -1.37 -2.38
CA LEU A 224 57.79 -0.16 -2.90
C LEU A 224 58.59 1.08 -2.49
N ASP A 225 59.11 1.79 -3.47
CA ASP A 225 59.76 3.08 -3.25
C ASP A 225 59.22 4.18 -4.15
N PHE A 226 59.35 5.41 -3.66
CA PHE A 226 58.89 6.61 -4.34
C PHE A 226 60.07 7.51 -4.65
N ASP A 227 60.17 7.90 -5.91
CA ASP A 227 61.14 8.92 -6.33
C ASP A 227 60.75 10.29 -5.79
N LYS A 228 61.64 11.27 -6.01
CA LYS A 228 61.37 12.67 -5.67
C LYS A 228 60.05 13.14 -6.33
N PRO A 229 59.09 13.65 -5.53
CA PRO A 229 57.88 14.23 -6.07
C PRO A 229 58.16 15.42 -6.98
N LEU A 230 57.34 15.57 -8.02
CA LEU A 230 57.36 16.69 -8.95
C LEU A 230 56.01 17.40 -8.89
N GLU A 231 56.02 18.73 -8.88
CA GLU A 231 54.80 19.51 -9.02
C GLU A 231 54.54 19.78 -10.51
N ASP A 232 53.31 19.50 -10.96
CA ASP A 232 52.87 19.80 -12.32
C ASP A 232 51.44 20.35 -12.30
N ARG A 233 51.26 21.60 -12.75
CA ARG A 233 49.97 22.28 -12.85
C ARG A 233 49.12 22.19 -11.56
N GLY A 234 49.78 22.35 -10.41
CA GLY A 234 49.15 22.30 -9.09
C GLY A 234 48.75 20.91 -8.59
N ASP A 235 49.23 19.85 -9.24
CA ASP A 235 49.08 18.46 -8.78
C ASP A 235 50.45 17.87 -8.45
N LEU A 236 50.48 16.87 -7.55
CA LEU A 236 51.72 16.21 -7.15
C LEU A 236 51.92 14.91 -7.95
N LEU A 237 52.99 14.83 -8.72
CA LEU A 237 53.38 13.64 -9.48
C LEU A 237 54.48 12.88 -8.74
N VAL A 238 54.27 11.58 -8.54
CA VAL A 238 55.24 10.71 -7.88
C VAL A 238 55.45 9.48 -8.73
N ARG A 239 56.71 9.23 -9.10
CA ARG A 239 57.09 7.96 -9.72
C ARG A 239 57.34 6.93 -8.62
N PHE A 240 56.90 5.72 -8.85
CA PHE A 240 57.15 4.61 -7.93
C PHE A 240 57.84 3.46 -8.66
N THR A 241 58.60 2.70 -7.88
CA THR A 241 59.20 1.43 -8.31
C THR A 241 58.91 0.35 -7.27
N LEU A 242 58.81 -0.90 -7.71
CA LEU A 242 58.67 -2.06 -6.84
C LEU A 242 59.14 -3.33 -7.54
N GLN A 243 59.36 -4.39 -6.77
CA GLN A 243 59.79 -5.70 -7.26
C GLN A 243 58.63 -6.70 -7.25
N ASP A 244 58.55 -7.54 -8.28
CA ASP A 244 57.66 -8.70 -8.30
C ASP A 244 58.43 -9.94 -7.84
N ASP A 245 58.19 -10.37 -6.60
CA ASP A 245 58.84 -11.54 -6.02
C ASP A 245 58.10 -12.85 -6.35
N LYS A 246 57.13 -12.81 -7.27
CA LYS A 246 56.39 -14.00 -7.70
C LYS A 246 57.03 -14.59 -8.97
N GLU A 247 57.75 -15.68 -8.80
CA GLU A 247 58.48 -16.38 -9.88
C GLU A 247 57.58 -16.89 -11.01
N ASP A 248 56.32 -17.22 -10.71
CA ASP A 248 55.38 -17.79 -11.69
C ASP A 248 54.67 -16.74 -12.56
N ARG A 249 54.93 -15.43 -12.34
CA ARG A 249 54.20 -14.34 -13.01
C ARG A 249 55.00 -13.81 -14.18
N GLY A 250 54.44 -13.90 -15.39
CA GLY A 250 55.02 -13.29 -16.59
C GLY A 250 54.85 -11.77 -16.61
N GLU A 251 55.66 -11.08 -17.42
CA GLU A 251 55.68 -9.61 -17.58
C GLU A 251 54.28 -8.99 -17.72
N HIS A 252 53.48 -9.48 -18.66
CA HIS A 252 52.13 -8.97 -18.93
C HIS A 252 51.18 -9.14 -17.74
N ASP A 253 51.29 -10.27 -17.04
CA ASP A 253 50.47 -10.58 -15.88
C ASP A 253 50.86 -9.69 -14.69
N SER A 254 52.16 -9.43 -14.49
CA SER A 254 52.69 -8.52 -13.47
C SER A 254 52.16 -7.11 -13.64
N GLU A 255 52.22 -6.57 -14.86
CA GLU A 255 51.71 -5.23 -15.16
C GLU A 255 50.21 -5.12 -14.89
N ASN A 256 49.42 -6.09 -15.37
CA ASN A 256 47.97 -6.07 -15.23
C ASN A 256 47.53 -6.28 -13.77
N ALA A 257 48.16 -7.21 -13.06
CA ALA A 257 47.88 -7.48 -11.65
C ALA A 257 48.15 -6.21 -10.81
N LEU A 258 49.32 -5.60 -10.98
CA LEU A 258 49.67 -4.39 -10.24
C LEU A 258 48.75 -3.22 -10.61
N LYS A 259 48.43 -3.06 -11.90
CA LYS A 259 47.53 -1.99 -12.38
C LYS A 259 46.13 -2.12 -11.78
N LYS A 260 45.61 -3.34 -11.68
CA LYS A 260 44.31 -3.63 -11.06
C LYS A 260 44.35 -3.33 -9.56
N LEU A 261 45.38 -3.80 -8.87
CA LEU A 261 45.59 -3.60 -7.45
C LEU A 261 45.69 -2.11 -7.08
N VAL A 262 46.55 -1.36 -7.76
CA VAL A 262 46.74 0.07 -7.50
C VAL A 262 45.45 0.84 -7.78
N LYS A 263 44.73 0.55 -8.87
CA LYS A 263 43.45 1.20 -9.17
C LYS A 263 42.39 0.92 -8.10
N GLN A 264 42.33 -0.32 -7.58
CA GLN A 264 41.40 -0.68 -6.52
C GLN A 264 41.76 0.01 -5.20
N ALA A 265 43.04 -0.01 -4.82
CA ALA A 265 43.53 0.63 -3.60
C ALA A 265 43.28 2.14 -3.58
N LEU A 266 43.32 2.80 -4.75
CA LEU A 266 43.14 4.26 -4.89
C LEU A 266 41.71 4.68 -5.28
N SER A 267 40.77 3.74 -5.39
CA SER A 267 39.41 4.00 -5.91
C SER A 267 38.61 5.05 -5.13
N ASN A 268 38.87 5.23 -3.83
CA ASN A 268 38.21 6.21 -2.96
C ASN A 268 39.16 7.29 -2.43
N THR A 269 40.29 7.53 -3.10
CA THR A 269 41.29 8.52 -2.64
C THR A 269 41.45 9.67 -3.63
N ASN A 270 42.18 10.71 -3.20
CA ASN A 270 42.64 11.83 -4.02
C ASN A 270 43.81 11.49 -4.98
N TRP A 271 44.17 10.22 -5.11
CA TRP A 271 45.26 9.75 -5.96
C TRP A 271 44.77 8.92 -7.14
N ILE A 272 45.48 9.01 -8.26
CA ILE A 272 45.22 8.19 -9.46
C ILE A 272 46.51 7.65 -10.06
N LEU A 273 46.40 6.45 -10.65
CA LEU A 273 47.41 5.93 -11.57
C LEU A 273 47.29 6.64 -12.92
N MET A 274 48.42 7.13 -13.43
CA MET A 274 48.50 7.83 -14.71
C MET A 274 48.19 6.90 -15.90
N THR A 275 47.79 7.48 -17.03
CA THR A 275 47.34 6.74 -18.22
C THR A 275 48.42 5.93 -18.90
N GLU A 276 49.68 6.34 -18.74
CA GLU A 276 50.87 5.62 -19.23
C GLU A 276 51.03 4.25 -18.56
N GLY A 277 50.33 4.03 -17.45
CA GLY A 277 50.22 2.72 -16.85
C GLY A 277 51.46 2.33 -16.05
N ILE A 278 51.81 1.06 -16.16
CA ILE A 278 52.87 0.39 -15.43
C ILE A 278 53.76 -0.25 -16.48
N SER A 279 55.06 -0.15 -16.28
CA SER A 279 56.07 -0.76 -17.13
C SER A 279 56.84 -1.78 -16.33
N TYR A 280 57.14 -2.90 -16.96
CA TYR A 280 57.98 -3.96 -16.42
C TYR A 280 59.37 -3.94 -17.06
N LYS A 281 60.40 -4.24 -16.26
CA LYS A 281 61.75 -4.50 -16.76
C LYS A 281 62.52 -5.38 -15.78
N MET A 282 62.82 -6.62 -16.17
CA MET A 282 63.64 -7.57 -15.39
C MET A 282 63.17 -7.71 -13.92
N GLY A 283 61.87 -7.92 -13.71
CA GLY A 283 61.27 -8.06 -12.36
C GLY A 283 61.00 -6.75 -11.62
N LEU A 284 61.45 -5.61 -12.14
CA LEU A 284 61.15 -4.28 -11.61
C LEU A 284 59.94 -3.69 -12.33
N LEU A 285 58.91 -3.28 -11.58
CA LEU A 285 57.79 -2.52 -12.10
C LEU A 285 57.90 -1.06 -11.72
N SER A 286 57.58 -0.17 -12.66
CA SER A 286 57.55 1.26 -12.42
C SER A 286 56.30 1.90 -12.99
N GLY A 287 55.83 2.96 -12.32
CA GLY A 287 54.65 3.70 -12.73
C GLY A 287 54.60 5.10 -12.15
N ARG A 288 53.57 5.87 -12.53
CA ARG A 288 53.37 7.25 -12.06
C ARG A 288 52.01 7.43 -11.41
N LEU A 289 52.02 8.06 -10.23
CA LEU A 289 50.82 8.46 -9.50
C LEU A 289 50.67 9.98 -9.56
N ARG A 290 49.42 10.45 -9.61
CA ARG A 290 49.05 11.85 -9.52
C ARG A 290 48.14 12.07 -8.33
N GLY A 291 48.57 12.93 -7.41
CA GLY A 291 47.80 13.42 -6.27
C GLY A 291 47.12 14.74 -6.64
N ILE A 292 45.82 14.83 -6.40
CA ILE A 292 44.99 15.99 -6.73
C ILE A 292 44.53 16.65 -5.44
N GLU A 293 44.70 17.96 -5.32
CA GLU A 293 44.21 18.71 -4.14
C GLU A 293 43.07 19.67 -4.47
N ALA A 294 43.06 20.23 -5.68
CA ALA A 294 42.04 21.17 -6.12
C ALA A 294 40.63 20.53 -6.14
N GLU A 295 39.68 21.17 -5.46
CA GLU A 295 38.32 20.69 -5.29
C GLU A 295 37.61 20.43 -6.64
N GLU A 296 37.73 21.35 -7.59
CA GLU A 296 37.16 21.21 -8.94
C GLU A 296 37.66 19.95 -9.66
N LYS A 297 38.96 19.66 -9.54
CA LYS A 297 39.59 18.47 -10.13
C LYS A 297 39.17 17.19 -9.41
N LEU A 298 38.98 17.23 -8.09
CA LEU A 298 38.44 16.10 -7.32
C LEU A 298 36.99 15.80 -7.68
N LEU A 299 36.15 16.82 -7.88
CA LEU A 299 34.79 16.67 -8.39
C LEU A 299 34.79 16.02 -9.78
N ALA A 300 35.69 16.46 -10.67
CA ALA A 300 35.86 15.84 -12.00
C ALA A 300 36.32 14.38 -11.91
N LEU A 301 37.19 14.05 -10.96
CA LEU A 301 37.64 12.69 -10.69
C LEU A 301 36.49 11.78 -10.25
N ILE A 302 35.64 12.24 -9.32
CA ILE A 302 34.47 11.49 -8.84
C ILE A 302 33.50 11.24 -10.01
N LYS A 303 33.19 12.27 -10.80
CA LYS A 303 32.35 12.14 -12.02
C LYS A 303 32.91 11.11 -13.00
N LYS A 304 34.22 11.08 -13.20
CA LYS A 304 34.88 10.12 -14.11
C LYS A 304 34.83 8.69 -13.60
N ARG A 305 34.91 8.47 -12.28
CA ARG A 305 34.78 7.15 -11.65
C ARG A 305 33.35 6.61 -11.78
N GLU A 306 32.34 7.45 -11.60
CA GLU A 306 30.93 7.06 -11.77
C GLU A 306 30.60 6.64 -13.21
N LYS A 307 31.11 7.37 -14.21
CA LYS A 307 30.94 6.99 -15.62
C LYS A 307 31.59 5.66 -16.01
N ARG A 308 32.51 5.14 -15.20
CA ARG A 308 33.16 3.83 -15.42
C ARG A 308 32.51 2.67 -14.68
N LEU A 309 31.59 2.97 -13.76
CA LEU A 309 30.82 1.98 -12.99
C LEU A 309 29.46 1.66 -13.63
N LYS A 310 29.00 2.52 -14.55
CA LYS A 310 27.87 2.28 -15.46
C LYS A 310 28.39 1.67 -16.75
#